data_AF-A0A9E5W9H1-F1
#
_entry.id   AF-A0A9E5W9H1-F1
#
_cell.length_a   1.000
_cell.length_b   1.000
_cell.length_c   1.000
_cell.angle_alpha   90.00
_cell.angle_beta   90.00
_cell.angle_gamma   90.00
#
_symmetry.space_group_name_H-M   'P 1'
#
loop_
_entity.id
_entity.type
_entity.pdbx_description
1 polymer ?
#
loop_
_entity_poly.entity_id
_entity_poly.type
_entity_poly.pdbx_seq_one_letter_code
_entity_poly.pdbx_strand_id
1 'polypeptide(L)'
;MKIVVAKTAGFCMGVRRAVDMVLDASNLSDQPIYTYGPLIHNPQVLQMLEEKNIFRIEKIPPKGTGIVLVRAHGVPSEDEKALKDAGFTVVDATCPRVVRVQVIISKFAKKGYSTIIIGDKKHPEVVGLLGHARGNGHAVTSVEQLAELPGFENAVVVAQTTQNTDFYGEIKNWCKTHAPHYKIFDTICGSTEKRQTEIRKLANSNDAVVVVGGKQSGNTKRLAQIASRAGKVSIHIEDASDIDYEKLSRVRSVAITAGASTPNWIITDTYRKIERHLKQKHPVKAFLFTIRDFLLKTNIMAAAGAGFLTYACSMLQGIPRDFNHALIAMLYVLSMQILNNLFTTKSDKYNHPQRARFYKKHRPYLWTLAVLSGAAGLYFSFITGILSFLILLVMSLLGLSYNLKIIPLISKKRKIARVKDLPGSKTILITIAWGTVTTLLPAIAIQSNLIEVAVVFIFATGLVFARTAFFDILAIQGDRITGKETLPILLGEKQSFNIIRYVLMFDICMLILTFFTHLLVDRAFLLALIPFLMLLLIKFFEKDSLISGAHQEFIIEFSFLAAGLLSAVI
;
A
#
# COMPACT_ATOMS: atom_id res chain seq x y z
N MET A 1 12.71 -15.29 18.47
CA MET A 1 11.29 -14.93 18.71
C MET A 1 10.58 -14.83 17.36
N LYS A 2 9.38 -15.38 17.23
CA LYS A 2 8.60 -15.38 15.98
C LYS A 2 7.60 -14.21 16.00
N ILE A 3 7.53 -13.41 14.94
CA ILE A 3 6.49 -12.38 14.78
C ILE A 3 5.58 -12.82 13.64
N VAL A 4 4.28 -12.81 13.85
CA VAL A 4 3.26 -13.18 12.84
C VAL A 4 2.33 -12.00 12.65
N VAL A 5 2.17 -11.52 11.41
CA VAL A 5 1.16 -10.50 11.10
C VAL A 5 -0.09 -11.21 10.56
N ALA A 6 -1.26 -10.86 11.09
CA ALA A 6 -2.53 -11.40 10.63
C ALA A 6 -2.78 -11.03 9.17
N LYS A 7 -3.19 -11.99 8.33
CA LYS A 7 -3.44 -11.77 6.89
C LYS A 7 -4.58 -10.79 6.64
N THR A 8 -5.51 -10.71 7.59
CA THR A 8 -6.65 -9.79 7.53
C THR A 8 -6.38 -8.43 8.19
N ALA A 9 -5.15 -8.16 8.65
CA ALA A 9 -4.81 -6.89 9.28
C ALA A 9 -4.93 -5.73 8.28
N GLY A 10 -5.48 -4.62 8.77
CA GLY A 10 -5.55 -3.36 8.05
C GLY A 10 -6.88 -3.12 7.33
N PHE A 11 -6.88 -2.18 6.38
CA PHE A 11 -8.10 -1.71 5.72
C PHE A 11 -8.97 -2.84 5.14
N CYS A 12 -10.26 -2.84 5.50
CA CYS A 12 -11.25 -3.62 4.75
C CYS A 12 -11.64 -2.89 3.45
N MET A 13 -12.31 -3.59 2.52
CA MET A 13 -12.73 -3.01 1.24
C MET A 13 -13.56 -1.73 1.42
N GLY A 14 -14.51 -1.71 2.37
CA GLY A 14 -15.36 -0.53 2.60
C GLY A 14 -14.58 0.70 3.07
N VAL A 15 -13.65 0.49 4.00
CA VAL A 15 -12.76 1.57 4.47
C VAL A 15 -11.82 2.02 3.37
N ARG A 16 -11.18 1.09 2.65
CA ARG A 16 -10.30 1.41 1.52
C ARG A 16 -11.05 2.26 0.49
N ARG A 17 -12.24 1.84 0.07
CA ARG A 17 -13.12 2.59 -0.84
C ARG A 17 -13.40 4.01 -0.34
N ALA A 18 -13.75 4.16 0.94
CA ALA A 18 -14.07 5.49 1.48
C ALA A 18 -12.86 6.42 1.52
N VAL A 19 -11.69 5.91 1.92
CA VAL A 19 -10.44 6.67 1.92
C VAL A 19 -9.99 6.99 0.48
N ASP A 20 -10.13 6.05 -0.44
CA ASP A 20 -9.79 6.28 -1.85
C ASP A 20 -10.68 7.36 -2.46
N MET A 21 -12.00 7.31 -2.20
CA MET A 21 -12.95 8.31 -2.71
C MET A 21 -12.65 9.73 -2.21
N VAL A 22 -12.28 9.88 -0.93
CA VAL A 22 -11.97 11.22 -0.40
C VAL A 22 -10.66 11.77 -0.97
N LEU A 23 -9.67 10.90 -1.16
CA LEU A 23 -8.38 11.29 -1.74
C LEU A 23 -8.53 11.61 -3.23
N ASP A 24 -9.29 10.81 -3.98
CA ASP A 24 -9.57 11.05 -5.40
C ASP A 24 -10.35 12.36 -5.57
N ALA A 25 -11.37 12.62 -4.73
CA ALA A 25 -12.10 13.90 -4.74
C ALA A 25 -11.16 15.10 -4.46
N SER A 26 -10.25 14.96 -3.50
CA SER A 26 -9.26 15.98 -3.15
C SER A 26 -8.17 16.19 -4.21
N ASN A 27 -7.83 15.15 -4.98
CA ASN A 27 -6.79 15.24 -6.01
C ASN A 27 -7.35 15.74 -7.35
N LEU A 28 -8.66 15.53 -7.61
CA LEU A 28 -9.30 15.86 -8.90
C LEU A 28 -10.10 17.17 -8.89
N SER A 29 -10.45 17.70 -7.72
CA SER A 29 -11.27 18.90 -7.58
C SER A 29 -10.52 20.02 -6.87
N ASP A 30 -10.70 21.26 -7.37
CA ASP A 30 -10.24 22.48 -6.70
C ASP A 30 -11.26 22.97 -5.63
N GLN A 31 -12.42 22.31 -5.50
CA GLN A 31 -13.44 22.67 -4.52
C GLN A 31 -13.04 22.22 -3.10
N PRO A 32 -13.53 22.92 -2.04
CA PRO A 32 -13.39 22.43 -0.68
C PRO A 32 -13.98 21.03 -0.53
N ILE A 33 -13.23 20.14 0.13
CA ILE A 33 -13.64 18.76 0.38
C ILE A 33 -13.92 18.58 1.86
N TYR A 34 -15.06 17.97 2.16
CA TYR A 34 -15.50 17.70 3.51
C TYR A 34 -15.90 16.25 3.69
N THR A 35 -15.89 15.80 4.94
CA THR A 35 -16.52 14.55 5.36
C THR A 35 -17.62 14.86 6.38
N TYR A 36 -18.77 14.18 6.28
CA TYR A 36 -19.83 14.33 7.27
C TYR A 36 -19.61 13.34 8.42
N GLY A 37 -19.19 13.89 9.57
CA GLY A 37 -18.58 13.14 10.67
C GLY A 37 -17.22 12.54 10.30
N PRO A 38 -16.58 11.79 11.21
CA PRO A 38 -15.31 11.12 10.91
C PRO A 38 -15.52 10.08 9.81
N LEU A 39 -14.75 10.20 8.72
CA LEU A 39 -14.80 9.26 7.57
C LEU A 39 -14.66 7.81 8.03
N ILE A 40 -13.70 7.59 8.94
CA ILE A 40 -13.43 6.34 9.64
C ILE A 40 -12.96 6.62 11.07
N HIS A 41 -13.01 5.61 11.95
CA HIS A 41 -12.49 5.70 13.31
C HIS A 41 -11.00 5.32 13.36
N ASN A 42 -10.13 6.24 12.93
CA ASN A 42 -8.67 6.14 13.07
C ASN A 42 -8.05 7.54 13.18
N PRO A 43 -7.50 7.93 14.35
CA PRO A 43 -6.94 9.27 14.58
C PRO A 43 -5.88 9.69 13.56
N GLN A 44 -4.97 8.80 13.19
CA GLN A 44 -3.87 9.11 12.28
C GLN A 44 -4.35 9.32 10.84
N VAL A 45 -5.40 8.62 10.42
CA VAL A 45 -6.04 8.86 9.11
C VAL A 45 -6.80 10.18 9.12
N LEU A 46 -7.53 10.50 10.19
CA LEU A 46 -8.22 11.79 10.31
C LEU A 46 -7.24 12.96 10.27
N GLN A 47 -6.13 12.87 11.00
CA GLN A 47 -5.05 13.85 10.94
C GLN A 47 -4.45 13.98 9.53
N MET A 48 -4.26 12.86 8.82
CA MET A 48 -3.77 12.87 7.44
C MET A 48 -4.73 13.58 6.48
N LEU A 49 -6.05 13.44 6.68
CA LEU A 49 -7.05 14.15 5.90
C LEU A 49 -7.03 15.66 6.20
N GLU A 50 -6.90 16.05 7.47
CA GLU A 50 -6.76 17.45 7.86
C GLU A 50 -5.48 18.10 7.29
N GLU A 51 -4.35 17.38 7.31
CA GLU A 51 -3.08 17.81 6.66
C GLU A 51 -3.25 18.07 5.14
N LYS A 52 -4.35 17.59 4.54
CA LYS A 52 -4.71 17.77 3.13
C LYS A 52 -5.82 18.77 2.88
N ASN A 53 -6.22 19.52 3.90
CA ASN A 53 -7.35 20.45 3.84
C ASN A 53 -8.70 19.74 3.56
N ILE A 54 -8.82 18.47 3.98
CA ILE A 54 -10.10 17.75 3.99
C ILE A 54 -10.65 17.85 5.41
N PHE A 55 -11.71 18.63 5.59
CA PHE A 55 -12.23 18.96 6.91
C PHE A 55 -13.50 18.16 7.25
N ARG A 56 -13.79 18.02 8.54
CA ARG A 56 -14.98 17.34 9.03
C ARG A 56 -16.11 18.33 9.33
N ILE A 57 -17.30 18.04 8.85
CA ILE A 57 -18.55 18.71 9.21
C ILE A 57 -19.31 17.82 10.20
N GLU A 58 -19.58 18.32 11.41
CA GLU A 58 -20.39 17.59 12.41
C GLU A 58 -21.88 17.99 12.36
N LYS A 59 -22.18 19.21 11.92
CA LYS A 59 -23.55 19.74 11.77
C LYS A 59 -23.73 20.31 10.38
N ILE A 60 -24.85 19.97 9.73
CA ILE A 60 -25.17 20.45 8.38
C ILE A 60 -25.43 21.96 8.46
N PRO A 61 -24.63 22.80 7.77
CA PRO A 61 -24.85 24.23 7.74
C PRO A 61 -26.10 24.58 6.89
N PRO A 62 -26.72 25.75 7.11
CA PRO A 62 -27.88 26.18 6.30
C PRO A 62 -27.52 26.44 4.84
N LYS A 63 -26.26 26.80 4.56
CA LYS A 63 -25.68 26.91 3.21
C LYS A 63 -24.24 26.42 3.23
N GLY A 64 -23.86 25.67 2.20
CA GLY A 64 -22.54 25.10 2.02
C GLY A 64 -22.12 25.10 0.55
N THR A 65 -20.83 24.94 0.32
CA THR A 65 -20.25 24.81 -1.02
C THR A 65 -19.16 23.75 -1.01
N GLY A 66 -18.96 23.10 -2.15
CA GLY A 66 -17.96 22.05 -2.31
C GLY A 66 -18.53 20.64 -2.22
N ILE A 67 -17.65 19.67 -1.97
CA ILE A 67 -17.97 18.24 -2.00
C ILE A 67 -18.00 17.70 -0.56
N VAL A 68 -19.09 17.04 -0.18
CA VAL A 68 -19.21 16.35 1.11
C VAL A 68 -19.29 14.85 0.88
N LEU A 69 -18.40 14.11 1.53
CA LEU A 69 -18.43 12.66 1.53
C LEU A 69 -19.21 12.12 2.73
N VAL A 70 -20.18 11.26 2.45
CA VAL A 70 -20.84 10.42 3.44
C VAL A 70 -19.88 9.33 3.89
N ARG A 71 -19.72 9.17 5.20
CA ARG A 71 -18.81 8.20 5.83
C ARG A 71 -19.13 6.74 5.49
N ALA A 72 -18.14 5.85 5.64
CA ALA A 72 -18.27 4.42 5.34
C ALA A 72 -19.40 3.71 6.11
N HIS A 73 -19.78 4.25 7.27
CA HIS A 73 -20.84 3.76 8.15
C HIS A 73 -22.25 4.12 7.67
N GLY A 74 -22.37 4.98 6.65
CA GLY A 74 -23.65 5.54 6.22
C GLY A 74 -24.16 6.64 7.14
N VAL A 75 -25.26 7.24 6.67
CA VAL A 75 -26.02 8.31 7.33
C VAL A 75 -27.51 8.05 7.10
N PRO A 76 -28.40 8.59 7.96
CA PRO A 76 -29.83 8.67 7.66
C PRO A 76 -30.10 9.35 6.30
N SER A 77 -31.18 8.93 5.62
CA SER A 77 -31.58 9.53 4.33
C SER A 77 -31.91 11.03 4.43
N GLU A 78 -32.37 11.47 5.60
CA GLU A 78 -32.68 12.88 5.89
C GLU A 78 -31.42 13.73 5.88
N ASP A 79 -30.31 13.24 6.46
CA ASP A 79 -29.03 13.95 6.49
C ASP A 79 -28.45 14.08 5.07
N GLU A 80 -28.54 13.02 4.25
CA GLU A 80 -28.08 13.09 2.86
C GLU A 80 -28.86 14.12 2.04
N LYS A 81 -30.19 14.18 2.24
CA LYS A 81 -31.05 15.18 1.61
C LYS A 81 -30.70 16.58 2.10
N ALA A 82 -30.57 16.77 3.41
CA ALA A 82 -30.23 18.06 4.01
C ALA A 82 -28.87 18.59 3.53
N LEU A 83 -27.88 17.72 3.31
CA LEU A 83 -26.59 18.11 2.71
C LEU A 83 -26.75 18.61 1.27
N LYS A 84 -27.59 17.96 0.45
CA LYS A 84 -27.88 18.41 -0.92
C LYS A 84 -28.65 19.73 -0.91
N ASP A 85 -29.67 19.84 -0.06
CA ASP A 85 -30.49 21.04 0.09
C ASP A 85 -29.66 22.24 0.58
N ALA A 86 -28.61 22.00 1.39
CA ALA A 86 -27.65 23.02 1.80
C ALA A 86 -26.69 23.48 0.68
N GLY A 87 -26.67 22.82 -0.49
CA GLY A 87 -25.86 23.21 -1.65
C GLY A 87 -24.57 22.41 -1.86
N PHE A 88 -24.35 21.31 -1.13
CA PHE A 88 -23.18 20.45 -1.34
C PHE A 88 -23.36 19.46 -2.48
N THR A 89 -22.25 19.14 -3.16
CA THR A 89 -22.17 17.92 -3.97
C THR A 89 -21.91 16.74 -3.05
N VAL A 90 -22.89 15.86 -2.88
CA VAL A 90 -22.78 14.71 -1.97
C VAL A 90 -22.22 13.50 -2.69
N VAL A 91 -21.15 12.91 -2.13
CA VAL A 91 -20.55 11.66 -2.60
C VAL A 91 -20.75 10.57 -1.56
N ASP A 92 -21.43 9.49 -1.93
CA ASP A 92 -21.75 8.40 -1.01
C ASP A 92 -20.61 7.37 -0.88
N ALA A 93 -19.82 7.51 0.20
CA ALA A 93 -18.76 6.58 0.53
C ALA A 93 -19.24 5.40 1.41
N THR A 94 -20.55 5.24 1.65
CA THR A 94 -21.13 4.15 2.44
C THR A 94 -20.65 2.79 1.92
N CYS A 95 -20.25 1.91 2.85
CA CYS A 95 -19.82 0.57 2.48
C CYS A 95 -20.98 -0.20 1.83
N PRO A 96 -20.78 -0.89 0.68
CA PRO A 96 -21.83 -1.69 0.06
C PRO A 96 -22.42 -2.79 0.97
N ARG A 97 -21.67 -3.22 1.99
CA ARG A 97 -22.15 -4.16 3.02
C ARG A 97 -23.14 -3.50 3.98
N VAL A 98 -22.93 -2.24 4.33
CA VAL A 98 -23.88 -1.43 5.12
C VAL A 98 -25.13 -1.12 4.27
N VAL A 99 -24.95 -0.74 3.00
CA VAL A 99 -26.07 -0.53 2.06
C VAL A 99 -26.98 -1.76 1.98
N ARG A 100 -26.41 -2.97 1.95
CA ARG A 100 -27.20 -4.21 2.00
C ARG A 100 -28.11 -4.27 3.23
N VAL A 101 -27.62 -3.88 4.41
CA VAL A 101 -28.42 -3.86 5.64
C VAL A 101 -29.51 -2.79 5.55
N GLN A 102 -29.18 -1.59 5.08
CA GLN A 102 -30.16 -0.50 4.86
C GLN A 102 -31.28 -0.93 3.91
N VAL A 103 -30.96 -1.66 2.83
CA VAL A 103 -31.94 -2.20 1.88
C VAL A 103 -32.84 -3.26 2.53
N ILE A 104 -32.28 -4.17 3.35
CA ILE A 104 -33.06 -5.15 4.12
C ILE A 104 -34.05 -4.43 5.04
N ILE A 105 -33.56 -3.51 5.88
CA ILE A 105 -34.38 -2.74 6.81
C ILE A 105 -35.49 -2.00 6.05
N SER A 106 -35.13 -1.25 5.00
CA SER A 106 -36.09 -0.47 4.21
C SER A 106 -37.17 -1.35 3.56
N LYS A 107 -36.81 -2.56 3.09
CA LYS A 107 -37.75 -3.51 2.49
C LYS A 107 -38.79 -4.01 3.49
N PHE A 108 -38.38 -4.30 4.72
CA PHE A 108 -39.27 -4.83 5.75
C PHE A 108 -40.05 -3.72 6.48
N ALA A 109 -39.45 -2.55 6.70
CA ALA A 109 -40.15 -1.38 7.21
C ALA A 109 -41.30 -0.95 6.28
N LYS A 110 -41.13 -1.05 4.95
CA LYS A 110 -42.22 -0.84 3.96
C LYS A 110 -43.40 -1.82 4.11
N LYS A 111 -43.17 -2.97 4.74
CA LYS A 111 -44.18 -4.01 5.00
C LYS A 111 -44.75 -3.94 6.43
N GLY A 112 -44.42 -2.91 7.20
CA GLY A 112 -44.88 -2.74 8.58
C GLY A 112 -44.12 -3.55 9.62
N TYR A 113 -42.98 -4.16 9.29
CA TYR A 113 -42.18 -4.93 10.25
C TYR A 113 -41.42 -3.98 11.19
N SER A 114 -41.36 -4.33 12.47
CA SER A 114 -40.42 -3.72 13.42
C SER A 114 -38.99 -4.15 13.11
N THR A 115 -38.03 -3.25 13.26
CA THR A 115 -36.61 -3.54 13.03
C THR A 115 -35.86 -3.63 14.34
N ILE A 116 -35.19 -4.76 14.59
CA ILE A 116 -34.30 -4.96 15.74
C ILE A 116 -32.86 -5.02 15.23
N ILE A 117 -32.02 -4.12 15.70
CA ILE A 117 -30.62 -3.99 15.33
C ILE A 117 -29.75 -4.39 16.53
N ILE A 118 -28.96 -5.45 16.35
CA ILE A 118 -28.01 -5.90 17.35
C ILE A 118 -26.71 -5.08 17.20
N GLY A 119 -26.57 -4.07 18.04
CA GLY A 119 -25.47 -3.10 17.98
C GLY A 119 -25.66 -1.92 18.93
N ASP A 120 -24.60 -1.13 19.11
CA ASP A 120 -24.63 0.04 20.00
C ASP A 120 -25.45 1.17 19.38
N LYS A 121 -26.53 1.59 20.07
CA LYS A 121 -27.45 2.67 19.64
C LYS A 121 -26.73 3.99 19.32
N LYS A 122 -25.60 4.27 19.96
CA LYS A 122 -24.80 5.49 19.73
C LYS A 122 -23.80 5.33 18.59
N HIS A 123 -23.62 4.12 18.04
CA HIS A 123 -22.66 3.90 16.97
C HIS A 123 -23.15 4.51 15.64
N PRO A 124 -22.31 5.27 14.91
CA PRO A 124 -22.61 5.86 13.60
C PRO A 124 -23.40 4.99 12.64
N GLU A 125 -22.97 3.75 12.48
CA GLU A 125 -23.62 2.76 11.61
C GLU A 125 -25.03 2.44 12.09
N VAL A 126 -25.24 2.20 13.38
CA VAL A 126 -26.55 1.84 13.94
C VAL A 126 -27.51 3.03 13.85
N VAL A 127 -27.04 4.26 14.08
CA VAL A 127 -27.82 5.49 13.86
C VAL A 127 -28.27 5.57 12.40
N GLY A 128 -27.36 5.34 11.45
CA GLY A 128 -27.70 5.28 10.03
C GLY A 128 -28.74 4.21 9.73
N LEU A 129 -28.57 2.99 10.24
CA LEU A 129 -29.51 1.88 10.05
C LEU A 129 -30.90 2.16 10.64
N LEU A 130 -30.98 2.78 11.82
CA LEU A 130 -32.24 3.20 12.45
C LEU A 130 -33.01 4.20 11.56
N GLY A 131 -32.30 5.09 10.86
CA GLY A 131 -32.91 6.01 9.89
C GLY A 131 -33.65 5.33 8.74
N HIS A 132 -33.31 4.07 8.42
CA HIS A 132 -34.01 3.29 7.39
C HIS A 132 -35.23 2.52 7.92
N ALA A 133 -35.45 2.48 9.24
CA ALA A 133 -36.52 1.72 9.88
C ALA A 133 -37.87 2.44 9.93
N ARG A 134 -38.00 3.64 9.32
CA ARG A 134 -39.24 4.44 9.28
C ARG A 134 -39.86 4.69 10.67
N GLY A 135 -39.01 4.96 11.67
CA GLY A 135 -39.45 5.23 13.04
C GLY A 135 -39.75 3.99 13.90
N ASN A 136 -39.81 2.78 13.31
CA ASN A 136 -40.09 1.53 14.03
C ASN A 136 -38.82 0.66 14.18
N GLY A 137 -37.76 1.27 14.73
CA GLY A 137 -36.45 0.65 14.89
C GLY A 137 -35.97 0.64 16.34
N HIS A 138 -35.41 -0.49 16.78
CA HIS A 138 -34.89 -0.72 18.11
C HIS A 138 -33.44 -1.20 18.02
N ALA A 139 -32.56 -0.68 18.88
CA ALA A 139 -31.16 -1.11 18.95
C ALA A 139 -30.88 -1.70 20.32
N VAL A 140 -30.28 -2.89 20.35
CA VAL A 140 -29.98 -3.64 21.59
C VAL A 140 -28.56 -4.18 21.58
N THR A 141 -27.97 -4.27 22.78
CA THR A 141 -26.57 -4.66 23.00
C THR A 141 -26.41 -5.91 23.86
N SER A 142 -27.52 -6.46 24.39
CA SER A 142 -27.53 -7.67 25.21
C SER A 142 -28.80 -8.50 24.97
N VAL A 143 -28.83 -9.75 25.43
CA VAL A 143 -30.01 -10.63 25.33
C VAL A 143 -31.12 -10.13 26.26
N GLU A 144 -30.75 -9.57 27.41
CA GLU A 144 -31.69 -9.00 28.39
C GLU A 144 -32.44 -7.82 27.78
N GLN A 145 -31.73 -6.89 27.13
CA GLN A 145 -32.36 -5.77 26.40
C GLN A 145 -33.28 -6.24 25.28
N LEU A 146 -32.96 -7.36 24.63
CA LEU A 146 -33.82 -7.95 23.61
C LEU A 146 -35.10 -8.54 24.22
N ALA A 147 -35.00 -9.18 25.38
CA ALA A 147 -36.13 -9.74 26.11
C ALA A 147 -37.06 -8.67 26.71
N GLU A 148 -36.52 -7.48 27.01
CA GLU A 148 -37.28 -6.32 27.50
C GLU A 148 -38.07 -5.58 26.40
N LEU A 149 -37.80 -5.85 25.12
CA LEU A 149 -38.56 -5.23 24.03
C LEU A 149 -40.02 -5.71 24.03
N PRO A 150 -40.98 -4.86 23.60
CA PRO A 150 -42.35 -5.32 23.39
C PRO A 150 -42.39 -6.45 22.36
N GLY A 151 -43.33 -7.36 22.52
CA GLY A 151 -43.60 -8.38 21.50
C GLY A 151 -44.07 -7.74 20.21
N PHE A 152 -43.52 -8.18 19.08
CA PHE A 152 -43.93 -7.71 17.75
C PHE A 152 -44.63 -8.82 16.98
N GLU A 153 -45.69 -8.50 16.23
CA GLU A 153 -46.32 -9.46 15.32
C GLU A 153 -45.37 -9.85 14.18
N ASN A 154 -44.56 -8.90 13.71
CA ASN A 154 -43.59 -9.12 12.64
C ASN A 154 -42.35 -8.26 12.91
N ALA A 155 -41.20 -8.90 13.09
CA ALA A 155 -39.93 -8.19 13.23
C ALA A 155 -38.84 -8.75 12.31
N VAL A 156 -37.91 -7.87 11.93
CA VAL A 156 -36.66 -8.22 11.26
C VAL A 156 -35.50 -7.98 12.21
N VAL A 157 -34.62 -8.98 12.38
CA VAL A 157 -33.44 -8.92 13.24
C VAL A 157 -32.20 -8.88 12.38
N VAL A 158 -31.43 -7.80 12.50
CA VAL A 158 -30.14 -7.59 11.80
C VAL A 158 -29.05 -7.28 12.82
N ALA A 159 -27.80 -7.55 12.48
CA ALA A 159 -26.63 -7.12 13.23
C ALA A 159 -25.95 -5.90 12.60
N GLN A 160 -25.31 -5.09 13.44
CA GLN A 160 -24.25 -4.19 13.00
C GLN A 160 -23.14 -5.00 12.29
N THR A 161 -22.60 -4.49 11.19
CA THR A 161 -21.64 -5.23 10.33
C THR A 161 -20.32 -5.58 11.02
N THR A 162 -19.99 -4.88 12.11
CA THR A 162 -18.80 -5.10 12.95
C THR A 162 -19.10 -5.83 14.26
N GLN A 163 -20.34 -6.33 14.44
CA GLN A 163 -20.75 -7.05 15.64
C GLN A 163 -19.99 -8.37 15.81
N ASN A 164 -19.98 -8.88 17.03
CA ASN A 164 -19.43 -10.19 17.34
C ASN A 164 -20.29 -11.35 16.84
N THR A 165 -19.61 -12.32 16.23
CA THR A 165 -20.25 -13.53 15.70
C THR A 165 -20.88 -14.40 16.79
N ASP A 166 -20.23 -14.53 17.95
CA ASP A 166 -20.65 -15.46 19.00
C ASP A 166 -21.90 -14.91 19.70
N PHE A 167 -21.85 -13.64 20.08
CA PHE A 167 -22.99 -12.92 20.66
C PHE A 167 -24.19 -12.88 19.70
N TYR A 168 -23.96 -12.65 18.41
CA TYR A 168 -25.06 -12.72 17.44
C TYR A 168 -25.62 -14.14 17.31
N GLY A 169 -24.80 -15.18 17.49
CA GLY A 169 -25.24 -16.57 17.62
C GLY A 169 -26.18 -16.78 18.80
N GLU A 170 -25.87 -16.21 19.96
CA GLU A 170 -26.75 -16.24 21.16
C GLU A 170 -28.10 -15.59 20.87
N ILE A 171 -28.11 -14.41 20.21
CA ILE A 171 -29.34 -13.74 19.78
C ILE A 171 -30.17 -14.60 18.83
N LYS A 172 -29.53 -15.27 17.86
CA LYS A 172 -30.22 -16.19 16.93
C LYS A 172 -30.91 -17.33 17.67
N ASN A 173 -30.24 -17.91 18.67
CA ASN A 173 -30.80 -18.99 19.49
C ASN A 173 -31.96 -18.50 20.37
N TRP A 174 -31.82 -17.30 20.94
CA TRP A 174 -32.89 -16.68 21.71
C TRP A 174 -34.14 -16.46 20.86
N CYS A 175 -34.00 -15.84 19.68
CA CYS A 175 -35.11 -15.60 18.75
C CYS A 175 -35.76 -16.91 18.29
N LYS A 176 -34.98 -17.95 18.00
CA LYS A 176 -35.52 -19.26 17.62
C LYS A 176 -36.42 -19.88 18.70
N THR A 177 -36.13 -19.58 19.97
CA THR A 177 -36.84 -20.13 21.13
C THR A 177 -38.07 -19.30 21.49
N HIS A 178 -37.95 -17.95 21.47
CA HIS A 178 -38.98 -17.05 22.01
C HIS A 178 -39.80 -16.31 20.94
N ALA A 179 -39.26 -16.15 19.73
CA ALA A 179 -39.90 -15.41 18.63
C ALA A 179 -39.57 -16.03 17.26
N PRO A 180 -39.94 -17.31 17.01
CA PRO A 180 -39.54 -18.05 15.81
C PRO A 180 -40.08 -17.45 14.51
N HIS A 181 -41.11 -16.60 14.58
CA HIS A 181 -41.67 -15.86 13.45
C HIS A 181 -40.85 -14.65 13.03
N TYR A 182 -39.86 -14.22 13.83
CA TYR A 182 -38.97 -13.11 13.47
C TYR A 182 -38.04 -13.48 12.32
N LYS A 183 -37.85 -12.55 11.38
CA LYS A 183 -36.96 -12.74 10.22
C LYS A 183 -35.55 -12.31 10.55
N ILE A 184 -34.65 -13.27 10.69
CA ILE A 184 -33.26 -13.03 11.04
C ILE A 184 -32.40 -12.99 9.78
N PHE A 185 -31.56 -11.96 9.63
CA PHE A 185 -30.60 -11.86 8.53
C PHE A 185 -29.17 -11.76 9.04
N ASP A 186 -28.29 -12.63 8.56
CA ASP A 186 -26.87 -12.52 8.86
C ASP A 186 -26.23 -11.35 8.10
N THR A 187 -26.09 -10.23 8.81
CA THR A 187 -25.59 -8.96 8.29
C THR A 187 -24.21 -8.60 8.83
N ILE A 188 -23.58 -9.46 9.64
CA ILE A 188 -22.17 -9.31 9.97
C ILE A 188 -21.37 -9.43 8.68
N CYS A 189 -20.42 -8.52 8.47
CA CYS A 189 -19.64 -8.54 7.24
C CYS A 189 -18.64 -9.70 7.27
N GLY A 190 -18.52 -10.45 6.18
CA GLY A 190 -17.52 -11.53 6.08
C GLY A 190 -16.07 -11.08 6.31
N SER A 191 -15.75 -9.80 6.16
CA SER A 191 -14.44 -9.24 6.51
C SER A 191 -14.23 -9.16 8.04
N THR A 192 -15.30 -8.91 8.79
CA THR A 192 -15.33 -8.96 10.26
C THR A 192 -15.20 -10.40 10.73
N GLU A 193 -15.97 -11.33 10.16
CA GLU A 193 -15.93 -12.76 10.52
C GLU A 193 -14.54 -13.36 10.32
N LYS A 194 -13.90 -13.10 9.17
CA LYS A 194 -12.54 -13.56 8.87
C LYS A 194 -11.52 -13.02 9.88
N ARG A 195 -11.61 -11.73 10.25
CA ARG A 195 -10.74 -11.13 11.27
C ARG A 195 -10.94 -11.74 12.65
N GLN A 196 -12.20 -11.92 13.07
CA GLN A 196 -12.52 -12.53 14.37
C GLN A 196 -12.05 -13.99 14.42
N THR A 197 -12.20 -14.75 13.33
CA THR A 197 -11.71 -16.13 13.24
C THR A 197 -10.19 -16.19 13.28
N GLU A 198 -9.50 -15.34 12.51
CA GLU A 198 -8.05 -15.30 12.48
C GLU A 198 -7.45 -14.87 13.83
N ILE A 199 -8.03 -13.87 14.50
CA ILE A 199 -7.49 -13.42 15.79
C ILE A 199 -7.64 -14.48 16.88
N ARG A 200 -8.73 -15.27 16.89
CA ARG A 200 -8.87 -16.41 17.81
C ARG A 200 -7.74 -17.43 17.60
N LYS A 201 -7.47 -17.79 16.34
CA LYS A 201 -6.38 -18.71 16.00
C LYS A 201 -5.02 -18.15 16.40
N LEU A 202 -4.77 -16.87 16.15
CA LEU A 202 -3.50 -16.22 16.47
C LEU A 202 -3.30 -16.08 17.97
N ALA A 203 -4.33 -15.71 18.73
CA ALA A 203 -4.28 -15.64 20.18
C ALA A 203 -3.97 -17.01 20.80
N ASN A 204 -4.57 -18.08 20.29
CA ASN A 204 -4.30 -19.43 20.79
C ASN A 204 -2.90 -19.95 20.42
N SER A 205 -2.33 -19.52 19.29
CA SER A 205 -1.04 -20.03 18.79
C SER A 205 0.19 -19.15 19.08
N ASN A 206 0.01 -17.97 19.69
CA ASN A 206 1.11 -17.06 20.05
C ASN A 206 1.06 -16.67 21.52
N ASP A 207 2.18 -16.27 22.11
CA ASP A 207 2.30 -15.93 23.54
C ASP A 207 1.76 -14.52 23.84
N ALA A 208 1.81 -13.62 22.85
CA ALA A 208 1.22 -12.30 22.92
C ALA A 208 0.50 -11.91 21.63
N VAL A 209 -0.46 -11.01 21.76
CA VAL A 209 -1.19 -10.39 20.66
C VAL A 209 -1.13 -8.87 20.80
N VAL A 210 -0.74 -8.19 19.73
CA VAL A 210 -0.81 -6.74 19.60
C VAL A 210 -1.93 -6.40 18.61
N VAL A 211 -2.94 -5.68 19.08
CA VAL A 211 -4.08 -5.22 18.29
C VAL A 211 -3.89 -3.74 17.98
N VAL A 212 -3.69 -3.42 16.70
CA VAL A 212 -3.39 -2.05 16.25
C VAL A 212 -4.64 -1.36 15.71
N GLY A 213 -5.00 -0.21 16.28
CA GLY A 213 -5.99 0.70 15.71
C GLY A 213 -6.66 1.61 16.73
N GLY A 214 -7.41 2.59 16.22
CA GLY A 214 -8.06 3.62 17.06
C GLY A 214 -8.94 3.04 18.17
N LYS A 215 -8.85 3.62 19.37
CA LYS A 215 -9.62 3.22 20.56
C LYS A 215 -11.12 3.40 20.38
N GLN A 216 -11.57 4.25 19.46
CA GLN A 216 -12.99 4.46 19.15
C GLN A 216 -13.54 3.49 18.09
N SER A 217 -12.69 2.67 17.45
CA SER A 217 -13.14 1.73 16.41
C SER A 217 -13.82 0.51 17.01
N GLY A 218 -15.12 0.32 16.72
CA GLY A 218 -15.90 -0.83 17.19
C GLY A 218 -15.26 -2.17 16.80
N ASN A 219 -14.81 -2.31 15.55
CA ASN A 219 -14.11 -3.50 15.09
C ASN A 219 -12.79 -3.73 15.86
N THR A 220 -11.96 -2.69 16.05
CA THR A 220 -10.68 -2.83 16.76
C THR A 220 -10.90 -3.23 18.21
N LYS A 221 -11.83 -2.57 18.91
CA LYS A 221 -12.24 -2.94 20.27
C LYS A 221 -12.64 -4.41 20.35
N ARG A 222 -13.42 -4.89 19.37
CA ARG A 222 -13.85 -6.29 19.40
C ARG A 222 -12.70 -7.27 19.19
N LEU A 223 -11.73 -6.96 18.32
CA LEU A 223 -10.53 -7.78 18.16
C LEU A 223 -9.71 -7.82 19.46
N ALA A 224 -9.54 -6.69 20.15
CA ALA A 224 -8.86 -6.62 21.44
C ALA A 224 -9.57 -7.45 22.53
N GLN A 225 -10.91 -7.39 22.59
CA GLN A 225 -11.72 -8.20 23.50
C GLN A 225 -11.63 -9.71 23.20
N ILE A 226 -11.63 -10.10 21.93
CA ILE A 226 -11.48 -11.52 21.55
C ILE A 226 -10.08 -12.01 21.90
N ALA A 227 -9.05 -11.20 21.66
CA ALA A 227 -7.67 -11.54 22.01
C ALA A 227 -7.46 -11.67 23.53
N SER A 228 -8.04 -10.78 24.34
CA SER A 228 -7.90 -10.84 25.80
C SER A 228 -8.59 -12.07 26.42
N ARG A 229 -9.68 -12.56 25.82
CA ARG A 229 -10.38 -13.78 26.27
C ARG A 229 -9.54 -15.05 26.14
N ALA A 230 -8.46 -15.04 25.36
CA ALA A 230 -7.56 -16.19 25.23
C ALA A 230 -6.65 -16.40 26.46
N GLY A 231 -6.68 -15.51 27.45
CA GLY A 231 -5.88 -15.62 28.68
C GLY A 231 -4.38 -15.35 28.50
N LYS A 232 -3.99 -14.75 27.37
CA LYS A 232 -2.60 -14.40 27.04
C LYS A 232 -2.39 -12.89 27.02
N VAL A 233 -1.14 -12.46 26.92
CA VAL A 233 -0.79 -11.03 26.83
C VAL A 233 -1.46 -10.42 25.60
N SER A 234 -2.36 -9.46 25.82
CA SER A 234 -3.04 -8.71 24.76
C SER A 234 -2.83 -7.22 24.97
N ILE A 235 -2.32 -6.53 23.95
CA ILE A 235 -2.01 -5.09 23.99
C ILE A 235 -2.78 -4.40 22.87
N HIS A 236 -3.65 -3.45 23.21
CA HIS A 236 -4.33 -2.59 22.25
C HIS A 236 -3.58 -1.25 22.14
N ILE A 237 -3.04 -0.97 20.95
CA ILE A 237 -2.29 0.25 20.65
C ILE A 237 -2.94 1.04 19.53
N GLU A 238 -2.79 2.37 19.53
CA GLU A 238 -3.19 3.23 18.40
C GLU A 238 -2.01 3.44 17.45
N ASP A 239 -0.80 3.58 17.99
CA ASP A 239 0.44 3.53 17.21
C ASP A 239 1.60 2.87 17.97
N ALA A 240 2.74 2.77 17.29
CA ALA A 240 3.90 2.06 17.79
C ALA A 240 4.60 2.76 18.99
N SER A 241 4.15 3.92 19.45
CA SER A 241 4.62 4.54 20.70
C SER A 241 3.91 3.98 21.93
N ASP A 242 2.70 3.45 21.78
CA ASP A 242 1.92 2.82 22.87
C ASP A 242 2.40 1.39 23.21
N ILE A 243 3.48 0.91 22.58
CA ILE A 243 3.97 -0.45 22.78
C ILE A 243 4.56 -0.57 24.18
N ASP A 244 3.92 -1.40 25.00
CA ASP A 244 4.43 -1.83 26.30
C ASP A 244 5.47 -2.95 26.08
N TYR A 245 6.75 -2.55 25.98
CA TYR A 245 7.86 -3.47 25.73
C TYR A 245 8.13 -4.43 26.91
N GLU A 246 7.81 -4.01 28.15
CA GLU A 246 7.98 -4.85 29.32
C GLU A 246 7.11 -6.10 29.24
N LYS A 247 5.86 -5.95 28.82
CA LYS A 247 4.94 -7.09 28.56
C LYS A 247 5.40 -8.01 27.44
N LEU A 248 6.23 -7.51 26.50
CA LEU A 248 6.74 -8.28 25.37
C LEU A 248 8.14 -8.88 25.62
N SER A 249 8.82 -8.53 26.71
CA SER A 249 10.21 -8.92 26.96
C SER A 249 10.41 -10.44 27.14
N ARG A 250 9.37 -11.12 27.67
CA ARG A 250 9.39 -12.55 28.08
C ARG A 250 8.72 -13.51 27.09
N VAL A 251 8.12 -13.01 26.02
CA VAL A 251 7.33 -13.83 25.08
C VAL A 251 8.20 -14.40 23.96
N ARG A 252 7.89 -15.62 23.48
CA ARG A 252 8.63 -16.29 22.38
C ARG A 252 7.98 -16.08 21.02
N SER A 253 6.70 -15.72 21.01
CA SER A 253 5.94 -15.41 19.80
C SER A 253 4.97 -14.24 20.00
N VAL A 254 4.88 -13.35 19.01
CA VAL A 254 3.96 -12.20 19.00
C VAL A 254 3.15 -12.22 17.72
N ALA A 255 1.82 -12.21 17.85
CA ALA A 255 0.92 -11.94 16.75
C ALA A 255 0.59 -10.44 16.69
N ILE A 256 0.60 -9.84 15.50
CA ILE A 256 0.16 -8.48 15.24
C ILE A 256 -1.09 -8.57 14.37
N THR A 257 -2.19 -7.99 14.84
CA THR A 257 -3.40 -7.78 14.03
C THR A 257 -3.74 -6.30 14.00
N ALA A 258 -4.67 -5.92 13.14
CA ALA A 258 -5.12 -4.54 13.08
C ALA A 258 -6.60 -4.42 12.74
N GLY A 259 -7.21 -3.35 13.24
CA GLY A 259 -8.57 -2.98 12.92
C GLY A 259 -8.80 -2.74 11.43
N ALA A 260 -10.05 -2.86 10.99
CA ALA A 260 -10.47 -2.57 9.63
C ALA A 260 -10.25 -1.11 9.19
N SER A 261 -10.01 -0.20 10.14
CA SER A 261 -9.69 1.21 9.93
C SER A 261 -8.21 1.56 10.11
N THR A 262 -7.34 0.56 10.28
CA THR A 262 -5.91 0.79 10.49
C THR A 262 -5.14 0.71 9.16
N PRO A 263 -4.39 1.74 8.78
CA PRO A 263 -3.61 1.73 7.54
C PRO A 263 -2.30 0.93 7.66
N ASN A 264 -1.76 0.48 6.52
CA ASN A 264 -0.58 -0.41 6.46
C ASN A 264 0.68 0.22 7.07
N TRP A 265 0.84 1.54 7.00
CA TRP A 265 2.04 2.22 7.52
C TRP A 265 2.14 2.13 9.05
N ILE A 266 1.01 2.11 9.77
CA ILE A 266 1.00 1.95 11.23
C ILE A 266 1.33 0.50 11.61
N ILE A 267 0.78 -0.46 10.88
CA ILE A 267 1.04 -1.90 11.08
C ILE A 267 2.53 -2.19 10.83
N THR A 268 3.08 -1.64 9.74
CA THR A 268 4.49 -1.81 9.36
C THR A 268 5.42 -1.14 10.38
N ASP A 269 5.11 0.08 10.85
CA ASP A 269 5.92 0.73 11.89
C ASP A 269 5.89 -0.07 13.20
N THR A 270 4.72 -0.57 13.60
CA THR A 270 4.54 -1.44 14.78
C THR A 270 5.39 -2.71 14.65
N TYR A 271 5.26 -3.45 13.54
CA TYR A 271 6.05 -4.65 13.26
C TYR A 271 7.54 -4.36 13.41
N ARG A 272 8.03 -3.29 12.77
CA ARG A 272 9.46 -2.97 12.78
C ARG A 272 9.97 -2.53 14.15
N LYS A 273 9.18 -1.82 14.95
CA LYS A 273 9.59 -1.44 16.32
C LYS A 273 9.69 -2.67 17.23
N ILE A 274 8.69 -3.56 17.18
CA ILE A 274 8.71 -4.85 17.89
C ILE A 274 9.91 -5.68 17.44
N GLU A 275 10.11 -5.79 16.12
CA GLU A 275 11.22 -6.54 15.53
C GLU A 275 12.58 -5.98 15.98
N ARG A 276 12.77 -4.65 15.97
CA ARG A 276 14.02 -4.01 16.39
C ARG A 276 14.29 -4.18 17.88
N HIS A 277 13.29 -3.97 18.73
CA HIS A 277 13.45 -4.10 20.18
C HIS A 277 13.85 -5.54 20.54
N LEU A 278 13.27 -6.54 19.87
CA LEU A 278 13.43 -7.94 20.25
C LEU A 278 14.60 -8.64 19.54
N LYS A 279 15.13 -8.08 18.44
CA LYS A 279 16.36 -8.54 17.78
C LYS A 279 17.65 -8.21 18.55
N GLN A 280 17.59 -7.40 19.61
CA GLN A 280 18.75 -7.09 20.45
C GLN A 280 19.33 -8.33 21.18
N LYS A 281 18.66 -9.50 21.12
CA LYS A 281 19.13 -10.78 21.69
C LYS A 281 20.07 -11.59 20.77
N HIS A 282 20.31 -11.19 19.51
CA HIS A 282 21.22 -11.88 18.59
C HIS A 282 22.12 -10.89 17.82
N PRO A 283 23.37 -10.66 18.26
CA PRO A 283 24.21 -9.58 17.74
C PRO A 283 24.52 -9.71 16.25
N VAL A 284 24.84 -10.91 15.75
CA VAL A 284 25.16 -11.13 14.33
C VAL A 284 23.96 -10.85 13.43
N LYS A 285 22.77 -11.37 13.79
CA LYS A 285 21.55 -11.10 13.01
C LYS A 285 21.22 -9.61 13.04
N ALA A 286 21.31 -8.96 14.19
CA ALA A 286 21.07 -7.52 14.32
C ALA A 286 22.05 -6.68 13.47
N PHE A 287 23.31 -7.10 13.40
CA PHE A 287 24.32 -6.48 12.54
C PHE A 287 23.96 -6.62 11.05
N LEU A 288 23.64 -7.83 10.58
CA LEU A 288 23.21 -8.06 9.18
C LEU A 288 21.95 -7.26 8.83
N PHE A 289 20.98 -7.16 9.74
CA PHE A 289 19.79 -6.33 9.54
C PHE A 289 20.13 -4.85 9.43
N THR A 290 21.07 -4.36 10.24
CA THR A 290 21.54 -2.98 10.20
C THR A 290 22.23 -2.66 8.87
N ILE A 291 23.10 -3.56 8.39
CA ILE A 291 23.74 -3.41 7.07
C ILE A 291 22.70 -3.36 5.97
N ARG A 292 21.80 -4.36 5.92
CA ARG A 292 20.74 -4.41 4.91
C ARG A 292 19.91 -3.13 4.88
N ASP A 293 19.45 -2.68 6.05
CA ASP A 293 18.63 -1.48 6.18
C ASP A 293 19.39 -0.21 5.79
N PHE A 294 20.69 -0.14 6.10
CA PHE A 294 21.56 0.93 5.64
C PHE A 294 21.69 0.94 4.11
N LEU A 295 22.02 -0.20 3.49
CA LEU A 295 22.19 -0.34 2.02
C LEU A 295 20.93 0.05 1.25
N LEU A 296 19.75 -0.32 1.75
CA LEU A 296 18.48 0.07 1.15
C LEU A 296 18.19 1.56 1.33
N LYS A 297 18.39 2.11 2.53
CA LYS A 297 18.13 3.53 2.81
C LYS A 297 19.07 4.48 2.08
N THR A 298 20.31 4.08 1.83
CA THR A 298 21.27 4.85 1.04
C THR A 298 21.13 4.59 -0.47
N ASN A 299 20.35 3.60 -0.88
CA ASN A 299 20.23 3.09 -2.26
C ASN A 299 21.53 2.54 -2.86
N ILE A 300 22.52 2.21 -2.02
CA ILE A 300 23.74 1.52 -2.46
C ILE A 300 23.39 0.19 -3.10
N MET A 301 22.38 -0.52 -2.57
CA MET A 301 21.93 -1.80 -3.13
C MET A 301 21.41 -1.63 -4.57
N ALA A 302 20.56 -0.63 -4.83
CA ALA A 302 20.03 -0.36 -6.16
C ALA A 302 21.13 0.11 -7.14
N ALA A 303 22.06 0.94 -6.65
CA ALA A 303 23.23 1.36 -7.44
C ALA A 303 24.09 0.16 -7.84
N ALA A 304 24.42 -0.72 -6.90
CA ALA A 304 25.16 -1.95 -7.18
C ALA A 304 24.38 -2.85 -8.16
N GLY A 305 23.06 -2.99 -7.99
CA GLY A 305 22.20 -3.68 -8.95
C GLY A 305 22.34 -3.13 -10.37
N ALA A 306 22.35 -1.80 -10.55
CA ALA A 306 22.56 -1.18 -11.85
C ALA A 306 23.93 -1.53 -12.45
N GLY A 307 25.00 -1.49 -11.66
CA GLY A 307 26.34 -1.87 -12.14
C GLY A 307 26.44 -3.33 -12.57
N PHE A 308 25.87 -4.26 -11.79
CA PHE A 308 25.84 -5.68 -12.12
C PHE A 308 24.94 -5.97 -13.33
N LEU A 309 23.83 -5.24 -13.49
CA LEU A 309 23.00 -5.32 -14.69
C LEU A 309 23.76 -4.81 -15.92
N THR A 310 24.47 -3.68 -15.82
CA THR A 310 25.32 -3.19 -16.91
C THR A 310 26.37 -4.23 -17.29
N TYR A 311 27.03 -4.84 -16.30
CA TYR A 311 28.00 -5.90 -16.56
C TYR A 311 27.37 -7.08 -17.32
N ALA A 312 26.17 -7.52 -16.92
CA ALA A 312 25.45 -8.57 -17.64
C ALA A 312 25.09 -8.16 -19.07
N CYS A 313 24.62 -6.93 -19.26
CA CYS A 313 24.28 -6.40 -20.57
C CYS A 313 25.50 -6.25 -21.48
N SER A 314 26.64 -5.79 -20.95
CA SER A 314 27.91 -5.74 -21.69
C SER A 314 28.36 -7.13 -22.13
N MET A 315 28.29 -8.14 -21.25
CA MET A 315 28.61 -9.53 -21.61
C MET A 315 27.68 -10.07 -22.71
N LEU A 316 26.39 -9.77 -22.66
CA LEU A 316 25.43 -10.15 -23.70
C LEU A 316 25.72 -9.50 -25.07
N GLN A 317 26.28 -8.28 -25.07
CA GLN A 317 26.68 -7.55 -26.27
C GLN A 317 28.09 -7.91 -26.76
N GLY A 318 28.73 -8.94 -26.16
CA GLY A 318 30.07 -9.37 -26.51
C GLY A 318 31.17 -8.41 -26.04
N ILE A 319 30.89 -7.55 -25.06
CA ILE A 319 31.83 -6.58 -24.48
C ILE A 319 32.43 -7.17 -23.19
N PRO A 320 33.65 -7.74 -23.23
CA PRO A 320 34.23 -8.37 -22.05
C PRO A 320 34.69 -7.31 -21.03
N ARG A 321 34.34 -7.53 -19.75
CA ARG A 321 34.94 -6.84 -18.58
C ARG A 321 34.78 -5.32 -18.58
N ASP A 322 33.61 -4.82 -18.96
CA ASP A 322 33.29 -3.40 -18.96
C ASP A 322 32.97 -2.85 -17.56
N PHE A 323 34.02 -2.56 -16.79
CA PHE A 323 33.88 -1.99 -15.45
C PHE A 323 33.60 -0.48 -15.47
N ASN A 324 33.97 0.22 -16.54
CA ASN A 324 33.81 1.67 -16.64
C ASN A 324 32.33 2.05 -16.75
N HIS A 325 31.59 1.43 -17.68
CA HIS A 325 30.15 1.71 -17.80
C HIS A 325 29.36 1.16 -16.62
N ALA A 326 29.79 0.05 -16.00
CA ALA A 326 29.20 -0.43 -14.76
C ALA A 326 29.33 0.62 -13.63
N LEU A 327 30.51 1.21 -13.46
CA LEU A 327 30.73 2.28 -12.47
C LEU A 327 29.89 3.53 -12.78
N ILE A 328 29.83 3.95 -14.05
CA ILE A 328 29.00 5.08 -14.48
C ILE A 328 27.53 4.82 -14.13
N ALA A 329 27.02 3.62 -14.40
CA ALA A 329 25.66 3.22 -14.07
C ALA A 329 25.39 3.24 -12.56
N MET A 330 26.31 2.71 -11.76
CA MET A 330 26.22 2.75 -10.29
C MET A 330 26.11 4.19 -9.78
N LEU A 331 27.00 5.06 -10.24
CA LEU A 331 27.08 6.46 -9.81
C LEU A 331 25.83 7.26 -10.21
N TYR A 332 25.36 7.07 -11.45
CA TYR A 332 24.13 7.68 -11.95
C TYR A 332 22.90 7.26 -11.14
N VAL A 333 22.71 5.95 -10.95
CA VAL A 333 21.55 5.42 -10.22
C VAL A 333 21.59 5.84 -8.76
N LEU A 334 22.77 5.81 -8.12
CA LEU A 334 22.94 6.28 -6.75
C LEU A 334 22.51 7.75 -6.62
N SER A 335 22.99 8.61 -7.52
CA SER A 335 22.66 10.03 -7.55
C SER A 335 21.15 10.25 -7.73
N MET A 336 20.58 9.73 -8.82
CA MET A 336 19.19 9.96 -9.17
C MET A 336 18.21 9.39 -8.14
N GLN A 337 18.50 8.22 -7.58
CA GLN A 337 17.62 7.60 -6.59
C GLN A 337 17.64 8.37 -5.25
N ILE A 338 18.81 8.85 -4.81
CA ILE A 338 18.89 9.69 -3.61
C ILE A 338 18.15 11.02 -3.83
N LEU A 339 18.36 11.68 -4.97
CA LEU A 339 17.66 12.93 -5.32
C LEU A 339 16.14 12.73 -5.36
N ASN A 340 15.66 11.67 -6.01
CA ASN A 340 14.25 11.34 -6.08
C ASN A 340 13.64 11.13 -4.69
N ASN A 341 14.32 10.41 -3.79
CA ASN A 341 13.85 10.22 -2.42
C ASN A 341 13.88 11.53 -1.59
N LEU A 342 14.89 12.40 -1.81
CA LEU A 342 14.95 13.73 -1.17
C LEU A 342 13.78 14.62 -1.61
N PHE A 343 13.41 14.61 -2.88
CA PHE A 343 12.26 15.36 -3.41
C PHE A 343 10.90 14.76 -3.00
N THR A 344 10.84 13.45 -2.72
CA THR A 344 9.60 12.72 -2.43
C THR A 344 9.39 12.38 -0.94
N THR A 345 10.15 13.00 -0.03
CA THR A 345 10.07 12.74 1.43
C THR A 345 8.63 12.75 2.00
N LYS A 346 7.72 13.56 1.44
CA LYS A 346 6.29 13.61 1.84
C LYS A 346 5.55 12.29 1.57
N SER A 347 5.78 11.62 0.44
CA SER A 347 5.15 10.32 0.13
C SER A 347 5.77 9.20 0.93
N ASP A 348 7.08 9.28 1.14
CA ASP A 348 7.81 8.30 1.93
C ASP A 348 7.38 8.28 3.39
N LYS A 349 6.80 9.36 3.93
CA LYS A 349 6.17 9.36 5.28
C LYS A 349 5.14 8.23 5.41
N TYR A 350 4.40 7.94 4.33
CA TYR A 350 3.34 6.93 4.30
C TYR A 350 3.84 5.57 3.78
N ASN A 351 4.67 5.56 2.74
CA ASN A 351 5.16 4.31 2.14
C ASN A 351 6.30 3.67 2.95
N HIS A 352 7.27 4.48 3.40
CA HIS A 352 8.46 4.02 4.11
C HIS A 352 8.81 4.97 5.28
N PRO A 353 8.04 4.98 6.39
CA PRO A 353 8.19 5.98 7.47
C PRO A 353 9.60 6.08 8.05
N GLN A 354 10.35 4.97 8.07
CA GLN A 354 11.73 4.95 8.55
C GLN A 354 12.73 5.54 7.54
N ARG A 355 12.51 5.35 6.23
CA ARG A 355 13.31 5.99 5.19
C ARG A 355 13.08 7.49 5.22
N ALA A 356 11.83 7.95 5.32
CA ALA A 356 11.52 9.37 5.48
C ALA A 356 12.22 10.01 6.70
N ARG A 357 12.20 9.35 7.86
CA ARG A 357 12.93 9.80 9.06
C ARG A 357 14.45 9.85 8.84
N PHE A 358 15.01 8.83 8.20
CA PHE A 358 16.45 8.78 7.87
C PHE A 358 16.85 9.92 6.93
N TYR A 359 16.10 10.14 5.86
CA TYR A 359 16.34 11.22 4.90
C TYR A 359 16.20 12.61 5.52
N LYS A 360 15.21 12.80 6.39
CA LYS A 360 15.05 14.07 7.12
C LYS A 360 16.24 14.34 8.05
N LYS A 361 16.73 13.31 8.75
CA LYS A 361 17.87 13.42 9.68
C LYS A 361 19.21 13.63 8.97
N HIS A 362 19.44 12.93 7.87
CA HIS A 362 20.74 12.90 7.16
C HIS A 362 20.73 13.69 5.85
N ARG A 363 19.78 14.64 5.69
CA ARG A 363 19.57 15.43 4.48
C ARG A 363 20.85 16.04 3.87
N PRO A 364 21.74 16.74 4.62
CA PRO A 364 22.92 17.36 4.01
C PRO A 364 23.89 16.32 3.44
N TYR A 365 24.18 15.25 4.20
CA TYR A 365 25.08 14.18 3.76
C TYR A 365 24.56 13.45 2.51
N LEU A 366 23.25 13.19 2.45
CA LEU A 366 22.63 12.55 1.30
C LEU A 366 22.64 13.46 0.07
N TRP A 367 22.43 14.76 0.24
CA TRP A 367 22.58 15.73 -0.86
C TRP A 367 24.02 15.75 -1.40
N THR A 368 25.02 15.84 -0.52
CA THR A 368 26.43 15.81 -0.91
C THR A 368 26.78 14.52 -1.64
N LEU A 369 26.37 13.37 -1.11
CA LEU A 369 26.60 12.08 -1.74
C LEU A 369 25.96 12.01 -3.13
N ALA A 370 24.73 12.49 -3.29
CA ALA A 370 24.04 12.46 -4.57
C ALA A 370 24.71 13.36 -5.62
N VAL A 371 25.10 14.58 -5.24
CA VAL A 371 25.77 15.52 -6.13
C VAL A 371 27.16 15.02 -6.52
N LEU A 372 27.96 14.55 -5.55
CA LEU A 372 29.29 14.01 -5.83
C LEU A 372 29.22 12.76 -6.71
N SER A 373 28.27 11.86 -6.46
CA SER A 373 28.09 10.67 -7.30
C SER A 373 27.67 11.04 -8.72
N GLY A 374 26.75 11.99 -8.88
CA GLY A 374 26.31 12.46 -10.20
C GLY A 374 27.43 13.15 -10.98
N ALA A 375 28.20 14.02 -10.32
CA ALA A 375 29.35 14.69 -10.90
C ALA A 375 30.45 13.70 -11.31
N ALA A 376 30.76 12.73 -10.44
CA ALA A 376 31.71 11.67 -10.76
C ALA A 376 31.23 10.81 -11.94
N GLY A 377 29.95 10.44 -11.99
CA GLY A 377 29.37 9.69 -13.11
C GLY A 377 29.50 10.43 -14.44
N LEU A 378 29.19 11.74 -14.46
CA LEU A 378 29.39 12.59 -15.64
C LEU A 378 30.87 12.71 -16.03
N TYR A 379 31.76 12.85 -15.06
CA TYR A 379 33.20 12.92 -15.30
C TYR A 379 33.76 11.62 -15.93
N PHE A 380 33.45 10.45 -15.35
CA PHE A 380 33.86 9.17 -15.93
C PHE A 380 33.23 8.92 -17.31
N SER A 381 31.98 9.34 -17.49
CA SER A 381 31.33 9.29 -18.80
C SER A 381 32.01 10.18 -19.83
N PHE A 382 32.52 11.34 -19.44
CA PHE A 382 33.29 12.23 -20.32
C PHE A 382 34.64 11.63 -20.71
N ILE A 383 35.35 11.01 -19.77
CA ILE A 383 36.60 10.29 -20.06
C ILE A 383 36.35 9.15 -21.07
N THR A 384 35.21 8.49 -20.97
CA THR A 384 34.85 7.39 -21.88
C THR A 384 34.46 7.87 -23.28
N GLY A 385 33.91 9.08 -23.39
CA GLY A 385 33.65 9.73 -24.67
C GLY A 385 32.58 10.83 -24.59
N ILE A 386 32.66 11.79 -25.52
CA ILE A 386 31.72 12.93 -25.54
C ILE A 386 30.26 12.49 -25.72
N LEU A 387 30.01 11.47 -26.53
CA LEU A 387 28.66 10.96 -26.77
C LEU A 387 28.07 10.31 -25.51
N SER A 388 28.85 9.50 -24.80
CA SER A 388 28.45 8.92 -23.51
C SER A 388 28.11 10.02 -22.50
N PHE A 389 28.96 11.05 -22.41
CA PHE A 389 28.71 12.22 -21.54
C PHE A 389 27.39 12.92 -21.89
N LEU A 390 27.16 13.22 -23.17
CA LEU A 390 25.93 13.88 -23.61
C LEU A 390 24.68 13.06 -23.29
N ILE A 391 24.73 11.74 -23.52
CA ILE A 391 23.62 10.84 -23.19
C ILE A 391 23.36 10.83 -21.68
N LEU A 392 24.40 10.68 -20.85
CA LEU A 392 24.24 10.66 -19.40
C LEU A 392 23.77 12.01 -18.86
N LEU A 393 24.24 13.12 -19.45
CA LEU A 393 23.80 14.47 -19.13
C LEU A 393 22.31 14.65 -19.43
N VAL A 394 21.85 14.26 -20.62
CA VAL A 394 20.43 14.28 -21.00
C VAL A 394 19.61 13.43 -20.04
N MET A 395 20.06 12.21 -19.72
CA MET A 395 19.36 11.33 -18.79
C MET A 395 19.31 11.90 -17.35
N SER A 396 20.35 12.60 -16.93
CA SER A 396 20.40 13.28 -15.62
C SER A 396 19.46 14.48 -15.58
N LEU A 397 19.41 15.27 -16.65
CA LEU A 397 18.49 16.40 -16.79
C LEU A 397 17.03 15.94 -16.85
N LEU A 398 16.73 14.85 -17.56
CA LEU A 398 15.39 14.24 -17.58
C LEU A 398 14.97 13.72 -16.20
N GLY A 399 15.90 13.08 -15.47
CA GLY A 399 15.64 12.62 -14.10
C GLY A 399 15.36 13.78 -13.14
N LEU A 400 16.13 14.86 -13.24
CA LEU A 400 15.93 16.08 -12.44
C LEU A 400 14.63 16.81 -12.81
N SER A 401 14.33 16.91 -14.11
CA SER A 401 13.16 17.63 -14.62
C SER A 401 11.83 17.01 -14.20
N TYR A 402 11.82 15.70 -13.88
CA TYR A 402 10.64 15.02 -13.31
C TYR A 402 10.05 15.73 -12.09
N ASN A 403 10.91 16.31 -11.25
CA ASN A 403 10.51 17.02 -10.03
C ASN A 403 10.34 18.54 -10.23
N LEU A 404 10.87 19.09 -11.32
CA LEU A 404 10.80 20.51 -11.65
C LEU A 404 9.45 20.88 -12.28
N LYS A 405 9.05 22.15 -12.14
CA LYS A 405 7.91 22.70 -12.87
C LYS A 405 8.39 23.01 -14.29
N ILE A 406 7.97 22.21 -15.26
CA ILE A 406 8.19 22.53 -16.67
C ILE A 406 7.02 23.43 -17.09
N ILE A 407 7.34 24.56 -17.72
CA ILE A 407 6.51 25.67 -18.22
C ILE A 407 5.02 25.28 -18.50
N PRO A 408 4.02 26.12 -18.17
CA PRO A 408 2.62 25.68 -18.17
C PRO A 408 2.08 25.47 -19.59
N LEU A 409 1.88 24.21 -19.99
CA LEU A 409 1.02 23.87 -21.11
C LEU A 409 -0.43 24.01 -20.64
N ILE A 410 -1.00 25.18 -20.91
CA ILE A 410 -2.39 25.54 -20.57
C ILE A 410 -3.32 24.75 -21.50
N SER A 411 -3.90 23.66 -21.00
CA SER A 411 -5.10 23.05 -21.61
C SER A 411 -6.26 23.13 -20.62
N LYS A 412 -7.39 23.69 -21.10
CA LYS A 412 -8.62 24.01 -20.33
C LYS A 412 -9.30 22.82 -19.62
N LYS A 413 -8.75 21.60 -19.69
CA LYS A 413 -9.33 20.41 -19.02
C LYS A 413 -8.40 19.64 -18.07
N ARG A 414 -7.07 19.84 -18.10
CA ARG A 414 -6.12 19.27 -17.11
C ARG A 414 -4.87 20.14 -17.04
N LYS A 415 -4.55 20.70 -15.86
CA LYS A 415 -3.28 21.40 -15.63
C LYS A 415 -2.16 20.37 -15.46
N ILE A 416 -1.47 20.00 -16.53
CA ILE A 416 -0.21 19.25 -16.45
C ILE A 416 0.90 20.30 -16.27
N ALA A 417 1.44 20.44 -15.06
CA ALA A 417 2.48 21.42 -14.75
C ALA A 417 3.86 20.78 -14.58
N ARG A 418 3.93 19.46 -14.48
CA ARG A 418 5.15 18.67 -14.26
C ARG A 418 5.04 17.32 -14.98
N VAL A 419 6.17 16.73 -15.36
CA VAL A 419 6.21 15.38 -15.95
C VAL A 419 5.62 14.34 -14.99
N LYS A 420 5.78 14.53 -13.67
CA LYS A 420 5.15 13.69 -12.65
C LYS A 420 3.62 13.70 -12.65
N ASP A 421 2.99 14.68 -13.30
CA ASP A 421 1.53 14.78 -13.39
C ASP A 421 1.00 13.88 -14.52
N LEU A 422 1.88 13.36 -15.39
CA LEU A 422 1.55 12.31 -16.36
C LEU A 422 1.47 10.95 -15.66
N PRO A 423 0.33 10.26 -15.74
CA PRO A 423 0.18 8.98 -15.04
C PRO A 423 1.15 7.90 -15.54
N GLY A 424 1.82 7.22 -14.61
CA GLY A 424 2.80 6.16 -14.93
C GLY A 424 4.14 6.65 -15.48
N SER A 425 4.33 7.97 -15.66
CA SER A 425 5.55 8.54 -16.24
C SER A 425 6.81 8.23 -15.44
N LYS A 426 6.71 8.10 -14.11
CA LYS A 426 7.80 7.68 -13.23
C LYS A 426 8.37 6.33 -13.65
N THR A 427 7.50 5.33 -13.79
CA THR A 427 7.88 3.95 -14.10
C THR A 427 8.56 3.89 -15.48
N ILE A 428 8.00 4.60 -16.47
CA ILE A 428 8.55 4.67 -17.83
C ILE A 428 9.91 5.37 -17.85
N LEU A 429 10.02 6.54 -17.21
CA LEU A 429 11.26 7.33 -17.22
C LEU A 429 12.40 6.60 -16.51
N ILE A 430 12.13 5.96 -15.36
CA ILE A 430 13.13 5.12 -14.66
C ILE A 430 13.56 3.94 -15.54
N THR A 431 12.60 3.28 -16.20
CA THR A 431 12.88 2.12 -17.07
C THR A 431 13.78 2.52 -18.23
N ILE A 432 13.44 3.60 -18.95
CA ILE A 432 14.25 4.11 -20.06
C ILE A 432 15.62 4.56 -19.55
N ALA A 433 15.68 5.26 -18.42
CA ALA A 433 16.94 5.73 -17.86
C ALA A 433 17.92 4.60 -17.55
N TRP A 434 17.44 3.55 -16.86
CA TRP A 434 18.27 2.38 -16.60
C TRP A 434 18.61 1.64 -17.88
N GLY A 435 17.66 1.41 -18.79
CA GLY A 435 17.94 0.77 -20.08
C GLY A 435 19.06 1.48 -20.85
N THR A 436 18.95 2.81 -20.99
CA THR A 436 19.97 3.63 -21.67
C THR A 436 21.34 3.50 -21.00
N VAL A 437 21.40 3.63 -19.67
CA VAL A 437 22.67 3.65 -18.95
C VAL A 437 23.31 2.26 -18.83
N THR A 438 22.48 1.21 -18.77
CA THR A 438 22.95 -0.18 -18.60
C THR A 438 23.23 -0.89 -19.93
N THR A 439 22.61 -0.46 -21.04
CA THR A 439 22.75 -1.17 -22.32
C THR A 439 23.25 -0.29 -23.46
N LEU A 440 22.77 0.96 -23.58
CA LEU A 440 23.13 1.82 -24.71
C LEU A 440 24.52 2.44 -24.55
N LEU A 441 24.88 2.86 -23.33
CA LEU A 441 26.21 3.42 -23.07
C LEU A 441 27.34 2.44 -23.41
N PRO A 442 27.32 1.17 -22.94
CA PRO A 442 28.30 0.17 -23.37
C PRO A 442 28.34 -0.03 -24.90
N ALA A 443 27.17 -0.16 -25.54
CA ALA A 443 27.06 -0.45 -26.97
C ALA A 443 27.71 0.62 -27.87
N ILE A 444 27.55 1.89 -27.49
CA ILE A 444 28.08 3.03 -28.25
C ILE A 444 29.60 3.03 -28.29
N ALA A 445 30.27 2.48 -27.26
CA ALA A 445 31.73 2.45 -27.22
C ALA A 445 32.35 1.54 -28.29
N ILE A 446 31.62 0.51 -28.77
CA ILE A 446 32.19 -0.56 -29.62
C ILE A 446 31.42 -0.72 -30.97
N GLN A 447 30.36 0.06 -31.20
CA GLN A 447 29.50 -0.06 -32.40
C GLN A 447 28.86 -1.46 -32.55
N SER A 448 28.29 -1.96 -31.45
CA SER A 448 27.56 -3.24 -31.43
C SER A 448 26.40 -3.28 -32.43
N ASN A 449 25.99 -4.49 -32.82
CA ASN A 449 24.86 -4.71 -33.72
C ASN A 449 23.55 -4.12 -33.14
N LEU A 450 22.84 -3.31 -33.92
CA LEU A 450 21.59 -2.67 -33.47
C LEU A 450 20.55 -3.67 -32.96
N ILE A 451 20.47 -4.86 -33.57
CA ILE A 451 19.49 -5.88 -33.18
C ILE A 451 19.85 -6.46 -31.80
N GLU A 452 21.13 -6.78 -31.56
CA GLU A 452 21.63 -7.24 -30.26
C GLU A 452 21.36 -6.19 -29.18
N VAL A 453 21.70 -4.93 -29.47
CA VAL A 453 21.47 -3.81 -28.55
C VAL A 453 19.99 -3.66 -28.22
N ALA A 454 19.10 -3.77 -29.22
CA ALA A 454 17.67 -3.70 -29.02
C ALA A 454 17.14 -4.84 -28.13
N VAL A 455 17.60 -6.06 -28.36
CA VAL A 455 17.23 -7.24 -27.57
C VAL A 455 17.71 -7.11 -26.12
N VAL A 456 18.95 -6.72 -25.90
CA VAL A 456 19.51 -6.50 -24.56
C VAL A 456 18.83 -5.32 -23.86
N PHE A 457 18.51 -4.24 -24.59
CA PHE A 457 17.75 -3.10 -24.07
C PHE A 457 16.35 -3.54 -23.61
N ILE A 458 15.64 -4.34 -24.40
CA ILE A 458 14.33 -4.89 -24.04
C ILE A 458 14.42 -5.73 -22.77
N PHE A 459 15.41 -6.62 -22.66
CA PHE A 459 15.63 -7.42 -21.44
C PHE A 459 15.88 -6.55 -20.20
N ALA A 460 16.83 -5.60 -20.30
CA ALA A 460 17.18 -4.74 -19.18
C ALA A 460 15.99 -3.86 -18.75
N THR A 461 15.28 -3.29 -19.71
CA THR A 461 14.08 -2.48 -19.44
C THR A 461 12.93 -3.31 -18.89
N GLY A 462 12.74 -4.55 -19.35
CA GLY A 462 11.74 -5.48 -18.82
C GLY A 462 11.95 -5.78 -17.34
N LEU A 463 13.18 -6.11 -16.94
CA LEU A 463 13.55 -6.32 -15.53
C LEU A 463 13.36 -5.06 -14.67
N VAL A 464 13.83 -3.90 -15.14
CA VAL A 464 13.71 -2.65 -14.39
C VAL A 464 12.25 -2.20 -14.28
N PHE A 465 11.46 -2.39 -15.33
CA PHE A 465 10.03 -2.15 -15.32
C PHE A 465 9.35 -3.02 -14.28
N ALA A 466 9.61 -4.34 -14.30
CA ALA A 466 9.04 -5.28 -13.34
C ALA A 466 9.37 -4.89 -11.90
N ARG A 467 10.62 -4.50 -11.60
CA ARG A 467 11.05 -4.05 -10.27
C ARG A 467 10.34 -2.75 -9.88
N THR A 468 10.32 -1.77 -10.77
CA THR A 468 9.77 -0.45 -10.48
C THR A 468 8.25 -0.51 -10.29
N ALA A 469 7.55 -1.21 -11.18
CA ALA A 469 6.12 -1.43 -11.07
C ALA A 469 5.75 -2.23 -9.82
N PHE A 470 6.55 -3.23 -9.43
CA PHE A 470 6.35 -3.97 -8.18
C PHE A 470 6.44 -3.06 -6.95
N PHE A 471 7.44 -2.17 -6.89
CA PHE A 471 7.56 -1.21 -5.79
C PHE A 471 6.46 -0.14 -5.80
N ASP A 472 6.00 0.28 -6.97
CA ASP A 472 4.86 1.19 -7.08
C ASP A 472 3.55 0.51 -6.57
N ILE A 473 3.39 -0.81 -6.75
CA ILE A 473 2.26 -1.56 -6.17
C ILE A 473 2.33 -1.53 -4.63
N LEU A 474 3.52 -1.78 -4.06
CA LEU A 474 3.71 -1.72 -2.60
C LEU A 474 3.48 -0.31 -2.04
N ALA A 475 3.65 0.72 -2.86
CA ALA A 475 3.53 2.14 -2.52
C ALA A 475 2.17 2.77 -2.84
N ILE A 476 1.18 2.00 -3.35
CA ILE A 476 -0.13 2.52 -3.79
C ILE A 476 -0.78 3.46 -2.78
N GLN A 477 -0.75 3.07 -1.50
CA GLN A 477 -1.50 3.78 -0.45
C GLN A 477 -0.91 5.16 -0.20
N GLY A 478 0.41 5.27 -0.03
CA GLY A 478 1.06 6.56 0.21
C GLY A 478 1.16 7.41 -1.06
N ASP A 479 1.29 6.79 -2.24
CA ASP A 479 1.31 7.53 -3.51
C ASP A 479 -0.03 8.22 -3.78
N ARG A 480 -1.16 7.52 -3.59
CA ARG A 480 -2.51 8.11 -3.66
C ARG A 480 -2.73 9.20 -2.63
N ILE A 481 -2.27 8.99 -1.39
CA ILE A 481 -2.26 10.04 -0.37
C ILE A 481 -1.49 11.25 -0.91
N THR A 482 -0.31 11.11 -1.52
CA THR A 482 0.39 12.30 -2.03
C THR A 482 -0.09 12.86 -3.36
N GLY A 483 -1.15 12.29 -3.95
CA GLY A 483 -1.66 12.69 -5.26
C GLY A 483 -0.68 12.37 -6.40
N LYS A 484 0.11 11.30 -6.26
CA LYS A 484 0.93 10.79 -7.35
C LYS A 484 0.12 9.84 -8.21
N GLU A 485 0.22 9.99 -9.52
CA GLU A 485 -0.43 9.13 -10.50
C GLU A 485 0.55 8.03 -10.95
N THR A 486 0.58 6.90 -10.27
CA THR A 486 1.40 5.73 -10.65
C THR A 486 0.61 4.73 -11.48
N LEU A 487 1.32 3.87 -12.23
CA LEU A 487 0.69 2.83 -13.05
C LEU A 487 -0.31 1.96 -12.26
N PRO A 488 -0.03 1.56 -11.00
CA PRO A 488 -0.97 0.78 -10.21
C PRO A 488 -2.20 1.53 -9.71
N ILE A 489 -2.13 2.85 -9.55
CA ILE A 489 -3.29 3.67 -9.18
C ILE A 489 -4.28 3.74 -10.36
N LEU A 490 -3.77 3.86 -11.58
CA LEU A 490 -4.59 3.91 -12.80
C LEU A 490 -5.23 2.57 -13.15
N LEU A 491 -4.41 1.52 -13.18
CA LEU A 491 -4.82 0.23 -13.71
C LEU A 491 -5.44 -0.66 -12.64
N GLY A 492 -5.12 -0.42 -11.37
CA GLY A 492 -5.45 -1.28 -10.25
C GLY A 492 -4.36 -2.32 -9.98
N GLU A 493 -4.26 -2.71 -8.71
CA GLU A 493 -3.24 -3.64 -8.18
C GLU A 493 -3.17 -4.96 -8.98
N LYS A 494 -4.32 -5.56 -9.29
CA LYS A 494 -4.40 -6.85 -10.02
C LYS A 494 -3.90 -6.74 -11.46
N GLN A 495 -4.33 -5.71 -12.20
CA GLN A 495 -3.84 -5.48 -13.56
C GLN A 495 -2.34 -5.20 -13.57
N SER A 496 -1.82 -4.42 -12.62
CA SER A 496 -0.38 -4.14 -12.55
C SER A 496 0.44 -5.40 -12.30
N PHE A 497 0.02 -6.28 -11.40
CA PHE A 497 0.67 -7.59 -11.24
C PHE A 497 0.63 -8.41 -12.54
N ASN A 498 -0.49 -8.42 -13.28
CA ASN A 498 -0.57 -9.12 -14.56
C ASN A 498 0.41 -8.58 -15.60
N ILE A 499 0.53 -7.25 -15.72
CA ILE A 499 1.47 -6.63 -16.65
C ILE A 499 2.91 -7.03 -16.30
N ILE A 500 3.28 -7.00 -15.02
CA ILE A 500 4.61 -7.44 -14.58
C ILE A 500 4.86 -8.91 -14.98
N ARG A 501 3.86 -9.79 -14.80
CA ARG A 501 3.99 -11.20 -15.22
C ARG A 501 4.20 -11.33 -16.72
N TYR A 502 3.45 -10.60 -17.53
CA TYR A 502 3.58 -10.66 -18.98
C TYR A 502 4.93 -10.14 -19.47
N VAL A 503 5.44 -9.05 -18.89
CA VAL A 503 6.78 -8.53 -19.20
C VAL A 503 7.86 -9.56 -18.84
N LEU A 504 7.82 -10.13 -17.65
CA LEU A 504 8.81 -11.14 -17.23
C LEU A 504 8.71 -12.43 -18.06
N MET A 505 7.50 -12.89 -18.40
CA MET A 505 7.32 -14.05 -19.28
C MET A 505 7.87 -13.77 -20.69
N PHE A 506 7.65 -12.57 -21.20
CA PHE A 506 8.19 -12.15 -22.48
C PHE A 506 9.72 -12.13 -22.46
N ASP A 507 10.36 -11.58 -21.42
CA ASP A 507 11.82 -11.61 -21.27
C ASP A 507 12.38 -13.04 -21.25
N ILE A 508 11.71 -13.96 -20.53
CA ILE A 508 12.09 -15.39 -20.48
C ILE A 508 12.03 -16.00 -21.89
N CYS A 509 10.91 -15.86 -22.58
CA CYS A 509 10.72 -16.43 -23.92
C CYS A 509 11.71 -15.84 -24.93
N MET A 510 11.95 -14.52 -24.85
CA MET A 510 12.85 -13.81 -25.74
C MET A 510 14.30 -14.31 -25.56
N LEU A 511 14.81 -14.41 -24.33
CA LEU A 511 16.17 -14.92 -24.07
C LEU A 511 16.35 -16.40 -24.44
N ILE A 512 15.30 -17.21 -24.33
CA ILE A 512 15.34 -18.59 -24.82
C ILE A 512 15.38 -18.60 -26.35
N LEU A 513 14.63 -17.73 -27.02
CA LEU A 513 14.63 -17.64 -28.48
C LEU A 513 15.99 -17.24 -29.04
N THR A 514 16.75 -16.37 -28.34
CA THR A 514 18.09 -15.95 -28.78
C THR A 514 19.08 -17.11 -28.90
N PHE A 515 18.88 -18.20 -28.16
CA PHE A 515 19.69 -19.43 -28.28
C PHE A 515 19.47 -20.12 -29.63
N PHE A 516 18.23 -20.18 -30.10
CA PHE A 516 17.91 -20.84 -31.38
C PHE A 516 18.27 -19.99 -32.59
N THR A 517 18.31 -18.67 -32.43
CA THR A 517 18.63 -17.73 -33.51
C THR A 517 20.12 -17.35 -33.56
N HIS A 518 20.92 -17.77 -32.58
CA HIS A 518 22.32 -17.32 -32.38
C HIS A 518 22.47 -15.79 -32.40
N LEU A 519 21.43 -15.09 -31.96
CA LEU A 519 21.39 -13.63 -31.99
C LEU A 519 22.22 -13.00 -30.87
N LEU A 520 22.38 -13.70 -29.76
CA LEU A 520 23.26 -13.34 -28.65
C LEU A 520 24.26 -14.48 -28.42
N VAL A 521 25.22 -14.28 -27.51
CA VAL A 521 26.14 -15.34 -27.05
C VAL A 521 25.36 -16.59 -26.66
N ASP A 522 25.81 -17.78 -27.07
CA ASP A 522 25.05 -19.05 -26.91
C ASP A 522 24.62 -19.34 -25.46
N ARG A 523 25.31 -18.82 -24.45
CA ARG A 523 24.95 -19.00 -23.03
C ARG A 523 24.00 -17.92 -22.48
N ALA A 524 23.60 -16.95 -23.28
CA ALA A 524 22.70 -15.85 -22.91
C ALA A 524 21.37 -16.33 -22.32
N PHE A 525 20.86 -17.48 -22.76
CA PHE A 525 19.60 -18.06 -22.24
C PHE A 525 19.67 -18.36 -20.74
N LEU A 526 20.86 -18.53 -20.14
CA LEU A 526 21.00 -18.72 -18.70
C LEU A 526 20.48 -17.51 -17.91
N LEU A 527 20.56 -16.29 -18.46
CA LEU A 527 19.99 -15.10 -17.84
C LEU A 527 18.46 -15.13 -17.76
N ALA A 528 17.77 -16.02 -18.48
CA ALA A 528 16.32 -16.23 -18.33
C ALA A 528 15.94 -16.72 -16.92
N LEU A 529 16.90 -17.26 -16.15
CA LEU A 529 16.72 -17.61 -14.75
C LEU A 529 16.37 -16.38 -13.87
N ILE A 530 16.87 -15.20 -14.23
CA ILE A 530 16.63 -13.96 -13.47
C ILE A 530 15.16 -13.51 -13.54
N PRO A 531 14.56 -13.26 -14.71
CA PRO A 531 13.14 -12.93 -14.79
C PRO A 531 12.24 -14.07 -14.30
N PHE A 532 12.67 -15.34 -14.45
CA PHE A 532 11.95 -16.49 -13.87
C PHE A 532 11.91 -16.45 -12.34
N LEU A 533 13.06 -16.24 -11.69
CA LEU A 533 13.13 -16.11 -10.23
C LEU A 533 12.30 -14.93 -9.74
N MET A 534 12.39 -13.80 -10.45
CA MET A 534 11.60 -12.60 -10.14
C MET A 534 10.10 -12.87 -10.27
N LEU A 535 9.66 -13.61 -11.28
CA LEU A 535 8.27 -14.03 -11.47
C LEU A 535 7.78 -14.89 -10.29
N LEU A 536 8.60 -15.84 -9.82
CA LEU A 536 8.29 -16.66 -8.65
C LEU A 536 8.17 -15.83 -7.37
N LEU A 537 9.12 -14.91 -7.15
CA LEU A 537 9.13 -14.01 -5.99
C LEU A 537 7.89 -13.11 -5.97
N ILE A 538 7.53 -12.52 -7.11
CA ILE A 538 6.34 -11.67 -7.21
C ILE A 538 5.06 -12.46 -6.97
N LYS A 539 4.95 -13.70 -7.49
CA LYS A 539 3.82 -14.60 -7.21
C LYS A 539 3.74 -14.98 -5.73
N PHE A 540 4.88 -15.10 -5.05
CA PHE A 540 4.94 -15.34 -3.61
C PHE A 540 4.50 -14.09 -2.83
N PHE A 541 5.03 -12.91 -3.16
CA PHE A 541 4.71 -11.66 -2.46
C PHE A 541 3.26 -11.19 -2.66
N GLU A 542 2.64 -11.46 -3.81
CA GLU A 542 1.20 -11.21 -4.01
C GLU A 542 0.33 -11.95 -2.97
N LYS A 543 0.77 -13.14 -2.53
CA LYS A 543 0.04 -13.93 -1.53
C LYS A 543 0.34 -13.52 -0.08
N ASP A 544 1.49 -12.88 0.16
CA ASP A 544 1.99 -12.52 1.50
C ASP A 544 1.92 -11.00 1.69
N SER A 545 0.69 -10.49 1.84
CA SER A 545 0.33 -9.07 1.69
C SER A 545 0.87 -8.11 2.75
N LEU A 546 1.57 -8.59 3.79
CA LEU A 546 1.81 -7.77 4.99
C LEU A 546 3.21 -7.87 5.62
N ILE A 547 4.11 -8.76 5.18
CA ILE A 547 5.38 -8.98 5.88
C ILE A 547 6.56 -8.34 5.13
N SER A 548 6.91 -7.14 5.61
CA SER A 548 8.22 -6.47 5.46
C SER A 548 8.62 -6.06 4.03
N GLY A 549 8.10 -4.92 3.59
CA GLY A 549 8.52 -4.25 2.34
C GLY A 549 10.05 -4.12 2.19
N ALA A 550 10.83 -3.92 3.26
CA ALA A 550 12.29 -3.84 3.17
C ALA A 550 12.98 -5.19 2.86
N HIS A 551 12.37 -6.31 3.24
CA HIS A 551 12.90 -7.63 2.90
C HIS A 551 12.56 -8.01 1.46
N GLN A 552 11.33 -7.72 1.04
CA GLN A 552 10.88 -7.87 -0.34
C GLN A 552 11.71 -7.00 -1.28
N GLU A 553 11.92 -5.73 -0.91
CA GLU A 553 12.79 -4.77 -1.61
C GLU A 553 14.21 -5.33 -1.72
N PHE A 554 14.81 -5.81 -0.63
CA PHE A 554 16.14 -6.42 -0.68
C PHE A 554 16.25 -7.61 -1.63
N ILE A 555 15.28 -8.54 -1.58
CA ILE A 555 15.30 -9.75 -2.42
C ILE A 555 15.13 -9.38 -3.90
N ILE A 556 14.25 -8.44 -4.21
CA ILE A 556 14.04 -7.97 -5.59
C ILE A 556 15.28 -7.22 -6.09
N GLU A 557 15.90 -6.36 -5.29
CA GLU A 557 17.15 -5.69 -5.69
C GLU A 557 18.29 -6.69 -5.90
N PHE A 558 18.32 -7.79 -5.13
CA PHE A 558 19.33 -8.83 -5.28
C PHE A 558 19.25 -9.55 -6.64
N SER A 559 18.11 -9.56 -7.33
CA SER A 559 18.02 -10.20 -8.66
C SER A 559 18.93 -9.53 -9.69
N PHE A 560 19.19 -8.23 -9.58
CA PHE A 560 20.12 -7.52 -10.47
C PHE A 560 21.59 -7.87 -10.17
N LEU A 561 21.94 -8.04 -8.89
CA LEU A 561 23.27 -8.56 -8.52
C LEU A 561 23.44 -10.00 -9.05
N ALA A 562 22.41 -10.83 -8.90
CA ALA A 562 22.42 -12.19 -9.42
C ALA A 562 22.58 -12.23 -10.95
N ALA A 563 22.02 -11.26 -11.69
CA ALA A 563 22.21 -11.15 -13.13
C ALA A 563 23.69 -10.96 -13.50
N GLY A 564 24.38 -10.01 -12.86
CA GLY A 564 25.82 -9.79 -13.11
C GLY A 564 26.72 -10.93 -12.65
N LEU A 565 26.36 -11.63 -11.55
CA LEU A 565 27.09 -12.82 -11.11
C LEU A 565 26.90 -14.00 -12.08
N LEU A 566 25.68 -14.20 -12.57
CA LEU A 566 25.36 -15.25 -13.53
C LEU A 566 25.99 -14.97 -14.89
N SER A 567 26.09 -13.71 -15.31
CA SER A 567 26.76 -13.35 -16.56
C SER A 567 28.27 -13.55 -16.53
N ALA A 568 28.90 -13.66 -15.35
CA ALA A 568 30.33 -13.95 -15.25
C ALA A 568 30.69 -15.40 -15.65
N VAL A 569 29.70 -16.29 -15.74
CA VAL A 569 29.88 -17.69 -16.20
C VAL A 569 29.31 -17.96 -17.60
N ILE A 570 28.70 -16.93 -18.21
CA ILE A 570 28.27 -16.88 -19.62
C ILE A 570 29.47 -16.50 -20.45
#